data_AF-A0A828UG13-F1
#
_entry.id   AF-A0A828UG13-F1
#
_cell.length_a   1.000
_cell.length_b   1.000
_cell.length_c   1.000
_cell.angle_alpha   90.00
_cell.angle_beta   90.00
_cell.angle_gamma   90.00
#
_symmetry.space_group_name_H-M   'P 1'
#
loop_
_entity.id
_entity.type
_entity.pdbx_description
1 polymer ?
#
loop_
_entity_poly.entity_id
_entity_poly.type
_entity_poly.pdbx_seq_one_letter_code
_entity_poly.pdbx_strand_id
1 'polypeptide(L)'
;MKPGFASYIRALLTIIFLSWGVIPAVFASCNISGNGGNPATVQFSAPALVVNSDAVPGTIIATVNANSPSISVSCTANGEIWQGYTVLTNGDKRTDNPLTDVFQTNVPGIGFRAAWANNTSAQLTAGSLMTPWHKGSSTVIKGYVYPITIHAAIQFIVTGPVGNGTIDTSKLIADWKYDNRVIGELRFSSVPVNIQPGTCDLIEKILPFRSTILAQMILMLTMCHL
;
A
#
# COMPACT_ATOMS: atom_id res chain seq x y z
N MET A 1 -2.48 -31.52 57.70
CA MET A 1 -1.69 -30.45 58.35
C MET A 1 -2.30 -29.11 57.96
N LYS A 2 -2.79 -28.32 58.92
CA LYS A 2 -3.38 -26.98 58.66
C LYS A 2 -2.24 -25.99 58.38
N PRO A 3 -2.25 -25.23 57.27
CA PRO A 3 -1.25 -24.19 57.06
C PRO A 3 -1.37 -23.13 58.16
N GLY A 4 -0.24 -22.79 58.77
CA GLY A 4 -0.16 -21.82 59.87
C GLY A 4 -0.54 -20.41 59.41
N PHE A 5 -1.09 -19.62 60.33
CA PHE A 5 -1.54 -18.23 60.13
C PHE A 5 -0.50 -17.34 59.41
N ALA A 6 0.80 -17.55 59.67
CA ALA A 6 1.90 -16.84 59.00
C ALA A 6 2.01 -17.12 57.48
N SER A 7 1.58 -18.29 57.02
CA SER A 7 1.55 -18.66 55.60
C SER A 7 0.44 -17.94 54.84
N TYR A 8 -0.67 -17.65 55.50
CA TYR A 8 -1.78 -16.88 54.92
C TYR A 8 -1.41 -15.42 54.74
N ILE A 9 -0.69 -14.83 55.71
CA ILE A 9 -0.23 -13.43 55.64
C ILE A 9 0.76 -13.23 54.48
N ARG A 10 1.70 -14.17 54.29
CA ARG A 10 2.64 -14.12 53.15
C ARG A 10 1.92 -14.25 51.80
N ALA A 11 0.95 -15.15 51.69
CA ALA A 11 0.15 -15.32 50.48
C ALA A 11 -0.69 -14.06 50.15
N LEU A 12 -1.27 -13.43 51.17
CA LEU A 12 -2.05 -12.19 51.01
C LEU A 12 -1.17 -11.01 50.55
N LEU A 13 0.02 -10.86 51.13
CA LEU A 13 0.97 -9.80 50.73
C LEU A 13 1.45 -10.00 49.29
N THR A 14 1.71 -11.22 48.83
CA THR A 14 2.08 -11.48 47.43
C THR A 14 0.96 -11.17 46.44
N ILE A 15 -0.31 -11.40 46.80
CA ILE A 15 -1.46 -11.07 45.94
C ILE A 15 -1.65 -9.55 45.84
N ILE A 16 -1.46 -8.81 46.94
CA ILE A 16 -1.56 -7.35 46.95
C ILE A 16 -0.45 -6.72 46.08
N PHE A 17 0.79 -7.21 46.17
CA PHE A 17 1.89 -6.71 45.34
C PHE A 17 1.71 -7.03 43.83
N LEU A 18 1.08 -8.14 43.46
CA LEU A 18 0.78 -8.47 42.06
C LEU A 18 -0.35 -7.60 41.48
N SER A 19 -1.21 -7.02 42.32
CA SER A 19 -2.34 -6.18 41.88
C SER A 19 -1.99 -4.71 41.63
N TRP A 20 -0.83 -4.24 42.08
CA TRP A 20 -0.42 -2.82 41.97
C TRP A 20 0.32 -2.46 40.68
N GLY A 21 0.56 -3.42 39.79
CA GLY A 21 1.36 -3.26 38.58
C GLY A 21 0.57 -2.92 37.30
N VAL A 22 -0.76 -2.81 37.35
CA VAL A 22 -1.58 -2.43 36.19
C VAL A 22 -1.70 -0.91 36.12
N ILE A 23 -0.67 -0.28 35.55
CA ILE A 23 -0.78 1.11 35.09
C ILE A 23 -1.80 1.13 33.94
N PRO A 24 -2.94 1.83 34.06
CA PRO A 24 -3.88 1.93 32.95
C PRO A 24 -3.16 2.64 31.80
N ALA A 25 -3.10 1.98 30.64
CA ALA A 25 -2.69 2.65 29.41
C ALA A 25 -3.71 3.78 29.16
N VAL A 26 -3.27 5.03 29.34
CA VAL A 26 -4.06 6.20 28.99
C VAL A 26 -3.98 6.34 27.47
N PHE A 27 -4.91 5.69 26.77
CA PHE A 27 -5.08 5.88 25.33
C PHE A 27 -5.56 7.30 25.05
N ALA A 28 -5.01 7.93 24.00
CA ALA A 28 -5.47 9.24 23.57
C ALA A 28 -6.78 9.07 22.81
N SER A 29 -7.89 9.54 23.40
CA SER A 29 -9.15 9.61 22.65
C SER A 29 -9.05 10.74 21.63
N CYS A 30 -9.00 10.38 20.34
CA CYS A 30 -8.98 11.29 19.21
C CYS A 30 -10.37 11.38 18.56
N ASN A 31 -10.82 12.60 18.29
CA ASN A 31 -12.11 12.87 17.66
C ASN A 31 -11.94 13.58 16.31
N ILE A 32 -12.80 13.21 15.36
CA ILE A 32 -12.88 13.83 14.04
C ILE A 32 -14.08 14.78 14.01
N SER A 33 -13.83 15.99 13.52
CA SER A 33 -14.85 16.97 13.17
C SER A 33 -14.80 17.24 11.67
N GLY A 34 -15.95 17.56 11.06
CA GLY A 34 -16.09 17.57 9.60
C GLY A 34 -16.35 16.17 9.02
N ASN A 35 -16.79 16.12 7.76
CA ASN A 35 -17.17 14.88 7.06
C ASN A 35 -18.08 13.92 7.87
N GLY A 36 -18.99 14.46 8.70
CA GLY A 36 -19.86 13.66 9.56
C GLY A 36 -19.12 12.83 10.64
N GLY A 37 -17.89 13.17 11.01
CA GLY A 37 -17.06 12.42 11.95
C GLY A 37 -16.34 11.21 11.34
N ASN A 38 -16.44 11.05 10.02
CA ASN A 38 -15.78 9.99 9.27
C ASN A 38 -14.33 10.36 8.92
N PRO A 39 -13.44 9.37 8.73
CA PRO A 39 -12.08 9.58 8.24
C PRO A 39 -12.02 10.38 6.92
N ALA A 40 -10.85 10.96 6.66
CA ALA A 40 -10.49 11.51 5.36
C ALA A 40 -10.20 10.36 4.40
N THR A 41 -11.24 9.84 3.75
CA THR A 41 -11.12 8.72 2.83
C THR A 41 -10.84 9.23 1.41
N VAL A 42 -9.75 8.76 0.82
CA VAL A 42 -9.47 8.88 -0.61
C VAL A 42 -9.95 7.61 -1.30
N GLN A 43 -10.95 7.77 -2.17
CA GLN A 43 -11.43 6.68 -3.01
C GLN A 43 -10.82 6.78 -4.40
N PHE A 44 -9.97 5.81 -4.76
CA PHE A 44 -9.43 5.69 -6.10
C PHE A 44 -10.37 4.89 -7.00
N SER A 45 -10.63 5.43 -8.18
CA SER A 45 -11.23 4.73 -9.31
C SER A 45 -10.21 4.74 -10.45
N ALA A 46 -9.44 3.66 -10.59
CA ALA A 46 -8.50 3.53 -11.69
C ALA A 46 -9.18 2.84 -12.88
N PRO A 47 -8.96 3.33 -14.12
CA PRO A 47 -9.49 2.67 -15.31
C PRO A 47 -8.83 1.31 -15.51
N ALA A 48 -9.41 0.52 -16.43
CA ALA A 48 -8.77 -0.71 -16.89
C ALA A 48 -7.34 -0.42 -17.38
N LEU A 49 -6.37 -1.16 -16.85
CA LEU A 49 -4.98 -1.03 -17.25
C LEU A 49 -4.77 -1.76 -18.57
N VAL A 50 -4.34 -1.03 -19.60
CA VAL A 50 -3.93 -1.62 -20.89
C VAL A 50 -2.41 -1.62 -20.93
N VAL A 51 -1.82 -2.80 -21.03
CA VAL A 51 -0.36 -2.97 -20.95
C VAL A 51 0.12 -3.79 -22.13
N ASN A 52 1.16 -3.30 -22.80
CA ASN A 52 1.80 -4.09 -23.86
C ASN A 52 2.57 -5.26 -23.25
N SER A 53 2.49 -6.43 -23.89
CA SER A 53 3.18 -7.65 -23.41
C SER A 53 4.70 -7.53 -23.37
N ASP A 54 5.27 -6.63 -24.16
CA ASP A 54 6.70 -6.35 -24.29
C ASP A 54 7.18 -5.17 -23.42
N ALA A 55 6.31 -4.61 -22.58
CA ALA A 55 6.67 -3.48 -21.73
C ALA A 55 7.82 -3.84 -20.77
N VAL A 56 8.82 -2.96 -20.71
CA VAL A 56 10.01 -3.18 -19.88
C VAL A 56 9.71 -2.89 -18.40
N PRO A 57 10.35 -3.62 -17.45
CA PRO A 57 10.23 -3.31 -16.03
C PRO A 57 10.58 -1.85 -15.70
N GLY A 58 9.75 -1.22 -14.88
CA GLY A 58 9.85 0.21 -14.54
C GLY A 58 8.93 1.11 -15.36
N THR A 59 8.28 0.59 -16.41
CA THR A 59 7.30 1.35 -17.20
C THR A 59 6.08 1.70 -16.33
N ILE A 60 5.73 2.99 -16.27
CA ILE A 60 4.53 3.45 -15.57
C ILE A 60 3.33 3.27 -16.51
N ILE A 61 2.37 2.44 -16.09
CA ILE A 61 1.16 2.13 -16.86
C ILE A 61 0.13 3.23 -16.68
N ALA A 62 -0.10 3.62 -15.42
CA ALA A 62 -1.06 4.65 -15.05
C ALA A 62 -0.57 5.39 -13.82
N THR A 63 -0.84 6.70 -13.79
CA THR A 63 -0.75 7.53 -12.59
C THR A 63 -2.14 8.09 -12.30
N VAL A 64 -2.62 7.95 -11.08
CA VAL A 64 -3.93 8.47 -10.67
C VAL A 64 -3.75 9.30 -9.41
N ASN A 65 -4.38 10.47 -9.40
CA ASN A 65 -4.39 11.39 -8.26
C ASN A 65 -5.81 11.53 -7.75
N ALA A 66 -5.97 11.56 -6.43
CA ALA A 66 -7.25 11.77 -5.80
C ALA A 66 -7.07 12.47 -4.45
N ASN A 67 -8.10 13.17 -4.01
CA ASN A 67 -8.09 13.94 -2.77
C ASN A 67 -9.22 13.45 -1.85
N SER A 68 -9.03 13.56 -0.55
CA SER A 68 -10.08 13.33 0.44
C SER A 68 -10.91 14.60 0.66
N PRO A 69 -12.10 14.47 1.29
CA PRO A 69 -12.73 15.59 1.98
C PRO A 69 -11.80 16.17 3.07
N SER A 70 -11.99 17.44 3.41
CA SER A 70 -11.32 18.09 4.54
C SER A 70 -11.98 17.70 5.86
N ILE A 71 -11.16 17.38 6.85
CA ILE A 71 -11.56 17.13 8.24
C ILE A 71 -10.66 17.89 9.21
N SER A 72 -11.04 17.88 10.49
CA SER A 72 -10.19 18.35 11.58
C SER A 72 -10.16 17.33 12.70
N VAL A 73 -8.96 17.02 13.19
CA VAL A 73 -8.74 16.01 14.24
C VAL A 73 -8.20 16.67 15.50
N SER A 74 -8.74 16.31 16.65
CA SER A 74 -8.22 16.74 17.95
C SER A 74 -8.16 15.57 18.91
N CYS A 75 -7.16 15.56 19.80
CA CYS A 75 -6.95 14.45 20.73
C CYS A 75 -6.79 14.94 22.17
N THR A 76 -7.27 14.12 23.10
CA THR A 76 -7.32 14.43 24.54
C THR A 76 -5.99 14.20 25.27
N ALA A 77 -5.04 13.52 24.63
CA ALA A 77 -3.69 13.29 25.12
C ALA A 77 -2.70 13.27 23.94
N ASN A 78 -1.41 13.25 24.24
CA ASN A 78 -0.39 12.97 23.23
C ASN A 78 -0.53 11.52 22.77
N GLY A 79 -0.25 11.26 21.50
CA GLY A 79 -0.45 9.94 20.91
C GLY A 79 0.51 9.66 19.77
N GLU A 80 0.65 8.39 19.44
CA GLU A 80 1.48 7.96 18.31
C GLU A 80 0.75 8.18 17.00
N ILE A 81 1.50 8.42 15.94
CA ILE A 81 0.96 8.44 14.59
C ILE A 81 1.41 7.15 13.91
N TRP A 82 0.46 6.41 13.37
CA TRP A 82 0.72 5.19 12.60
C TRP A 82 0.19 5.34 11.20
N GLN A 83 0.92 4.82 10.22
CA GLN A 83 0.56 4.97 8.82
C GLN A 83 1.17 3.90 7.94
N GLY A 84 0.60 3.73 6.74
CA GLY A 84 1.14 2.85 5.70
C GLY A 84 0.13 1.84 5.20
N TYR A 85 0.60 0.93 4.35
CA TYR A 85 -0.21 -0.21 3.90
C TYR A 85 -0.53 -1.13 5.06
N THR A 86 -1.79 -1.55 5.17
CA THR A 86 -2.21 -2.42 6.28
C THR A 86 -2.11 -3.91 5.92
N VAL A 87 -1.97 -4.24 4.64
CA VAL A 87 -1.87 -5.63 4.15
C VAL A 87 -0.51 -5.89 3.50
N LEU A 88 -0.02 -5.00 2.62
CA LEU A 88 1.30 -5.15 2.00
C LEU A 88 2.42 -5.07 3.05
N THR A 89 3.39 -5.96 2.90
CA THR A 89 4.56 -6.07 3.78
C THR A 89 5.85 -5.80 3.02
N ASN A 90 6.97 -5.72 3.74
CA ASN A 90 8.28 -5.58 3.11
C ASN A 90 8.64 -6.80 2.23
N GLY A 91 8.02 -7.97 2.45
CA GLY A 91 8.22 -9.15 1.61
C GLY A 91 7.58 -9.04 0.23
N ASP A 92 6.57 -8.17 0.08
CA ASP A 92 5.89 -7.91 -1.20
C ASP A 92 6.63 -6.87 -2.04
N LYS A 93 7.63 -6.19 -1.47
CA LYS A 93 8.41 -5.15 -2.16
C LYS A 93 9.36 -5.77 -3.18
N ARG A 94 9.32 -5.28 -4.42
CA ARG A 94 10.19 -5.69 -5.53
C ARG A 94 11.48 -4.88 -5.47
N THR A 95 12.60 -5.55 -5.17
CA THR A 95 13.94 -4.93 -5.12
C THR A 95 14.66 -4.98 -6.47
N ASP A 96 14.11 -5.72 -7.44
CA ASP A 96 14.62 -5.89 -8.80
C ASP A 96 13.98 -4.93 -9.82
N ASN A 97 13.13 -3.99 -9.35
CA ASN A 97 12.57 -2.94 -10.19
C ASN A 97 13.48 -1.68 -10.14
N PRO A 98 13.67 -0.96 -11.26
CA PRO A 98 14.40 0.30 -11.25
C PRO A 98 13.71 1.40 -10.42
N LEU A 99 12.40 1.30 -10.20
CA LEU A 99 11.66 2.20 -9.32
C LEU A 99 11.63 1.66 -7.88
N THR A 100 11.81 2.55 -6.91
CA THR A 100 11.77 2.19 -5.48
C THR A 100 10.34 2.05 -4.97
N ASP A 101 10.20 1.30 -3.87
CA ASP A 101 8.94 1.07 -3.14
C ASP A 101 7.79 0.61 -4.03
N VAL A 102 8.11 -0.23 -5.01
CA VAL A 102 7.13 -0.94 -5.84
C VAL A 102 6.78 -2.25 -5.15
N PHE A 103 5.51 -2.45 -4.85
CA PHE A 103 4.97 -3.66 -4.24
C PHE A 103 4.31 -4.53 -5.30
N GLN A 104 4.54 -5.83 -5.24
CA GLN A 104 3.96 -6.79 -6.15
C GLN A 104 2.45 -6.91 -5.93
N THR A 105 1.68 -6.88 -7.01
CA THR A 105 0.24 -7.19 -6.94
C THR A 105 0.00 -8.69 -7.15
N ASN A 106 -1.25 -9.14 -7.01
CA ASN A 106 -1.64 -10.50 -7.37
C ASN A 106 -1.59 -10.77 -8.89
N VAL A 107 -1.53 -9.74 -9.73
CA VAL A 107 -1.37 -9.90 -11.18
C VAL A 107 0.13 -9.96 -11.51
N PRO A 108 0.63 -11.05 -12.13
CA PRO A 108 2.04 -11.16 -12.51
C PRO A 108 2.49 -9.99 -13.39
N GLY A 109 3.70 -9.49 -13.15
CA GLY A 109 4.29 -8.39 -13.90
C GLY A 109 3.68 -7.01 -13.63
N ILE A 110 2.70 -6.90 -12.72
CA ILE A 110 2.14 -5.61 -12.30
C ILE A 110 2.52 -5.33 -10.84
N GLY A 111 3.17 -4.19 -10.64
CA GLY A 111 3.48 -3.60 -9.35
C GLY A 111 2.67 -2.35 -9.07
N PHE A 112 2.70 -1.94 -7.81
CA PHE A 112 1.95 -0.81 -7.28
C PHE A 112 2.81 0.01 -6.33
N ARG A 113 2.68 1.33 -6.39
CA ARG A 113 3.19 2.22 -5.35
C ARG A 113 2.24 3.41 -5.16
N ALA A 114 2.25 3.97 -3.97
CA ALA A 114 1.45 5.13 -3.62
C ALA A 114 2.26 6.14 -2.84
N ALA A 115 1.75 7.36 -2.79
CA ALA A 115 2.20 8.41 -1.89
C ALA A 115 0.98 9.19 -1.42
N TRP A 116 1.08 9.77 -0.24
CA TRP A 116 0.13 10.78 0.23
C TRP A 116 0.86 11.95 0.87
N ALA A 117 0.15 13.08 0.95
CA ALA A 117 0.59 14.22 1.71
C ALA A 117 -0.62 14.93 2.29
N ASN A 118 -0.41 15.62 3.41
CA ASN A 118 -1.42 16.49 4.00
C ASN A 118 -1.24 17.91 3.49
N ASN A 119 -2.32 18.56 3.04
CA ASN A 119 -2.39 19.95 2.60
C ASN A 119 -1.46 20.35 1.43
N THR A 120 -0.75 19.39 0.85
CA THR A 120 0.17 19.56 -0.30
C THR A 120 0.04 18.37 -1.22
N SER A 121 0.48 18.50 -2.47
CA SER A 121 0.39 17.43 -3.46
C SER A 121 1.29 16.24 -3.11
N ALA A 122 0.76 15.02 -3.16
CA ALA A 122 1.54 13.79 -3.04
C ALA A 122 2.66 13.71 -4.09
N GLN A 123 3.84 13.29 -3.66
CA GLN A 123 5.01 13.12 -4.52
C GLN A 123 5.35 11.63 -4.65
N LEU A 124 5.39 11.11 -5.88
CA LEU A 124 5.77 9.73 -6.17
C LEU A 124 7.29 9.59 -6.33
N THR A 125 8.03 10.12 -5.36
CA THR A 125 9.50 10.17 -5.31
C THR A 125 10.03 9.53 -4.03
N ALA A 126 11.29 9.07 -4.06
CA ALA A 126 11.91 8.44 -2.91
C ALA A 126 11.80 9.31 -1.64
N GLY A 127 11.46 8.68 -0.51
CA GLY A 127 11.21 9.35 0.77
C GLY A 127 9.77 9.86 0.97
N SER A 128 8.97 9.99 -0.10
CA SER A 128 7.55 10.36 -0.02
C SER A 128 6.61 9.18 -0.30
N LEU A 129 7.17 8.04 -0.72
CA LEU A 129 6.43 6.83 -1.03
C LEU A 129 5.92 6.15 0.25
N MET A 130 4.72 5.62 0.15
CA MET A 130 4.09 4.82 1.18
C MET A 130 4.90 3.54 1.42
N THR A 131 5.09 3.20 2.68
CA THR A 131 5.70 1.94 3.12
C THR A 131 4.66 1.11 3.88
N PRO A 132 4.96 -0.16 4.19
CA PRO A 132 4.13 -0.97 5.07
C PRO A 132 3.90 -0.30 6.42
N TRP A 133 2.84 -0.73 7.10
CA TRP A 133 2.42 -0.21 8.39
C TRP A 133 3.57 0.05 9.36
N HIS A 134 3.75 1.31 9.75
CA HIS A 134 4.82 1.74 10.64
C HIS A 134 4.40 2.94 11.49
N LYS A 135 5.14 3.15 12.58
CA LYS A 135 5.03 4.34 13.40
C LYS A 135 5.73 5.51 12.70
N GLY A 136 5.01 6.62 12.52
CA GLY A 136 5.56 7.86 11.98
C GLY A 136 6.56 8.51 12.93
N SER A 137 7.36 9.44 12.40
CA SER A 137 8.36 10.20 13.18
C SER A 137 7.75 11.27 14.10
N SER A 138 6.53 11.71 13.80
CA SER A 138 5.79 12.72 14.56
C SER A 138 4.79 12.11 15.53
N THR A 139 4.41 12.87 16.54
CA THR A 139 3.37 12.51 17.51
C THR A 139 2.23 13.52 17.50
N VAL A 140 1.05 13.06 17.88
CA VAL A 140 -0.09 13.92 18.19
C VAL A 140 0.18 14.67 19.48
N ILE A 141 -0.21 15.94 19.51
CA ILE A 141 -0.11 16.85 20.66
C ILE A 141 -1.51 17.07 21.21
N LYS A 142 -1.66 16.88 22.53
CA LYS A 142 -2.91 17.14 23.25
C LYS A 142 -3.46 18.54 22.95
N GLY A 143 -4.74 18.62 22.63
CA GLY A 143 -5.46 19.88 22.44
C GLY A 143 -5.13 20.64 21.15
N TYR A 144 -4.19 20.16 20.34
CA TYR A 144 -3.96 20.71 19.01
C TYR A 144 -5.01 20.20 18.03
N VAL A 145 -5.47 21.08 17.13
CA VAL A 145 -6.42 20.75 16.07
C VAL A 145 -5.65 20.62 14.76
N TYR A 146 -5.63 19.42 14.20
CA TYR A 146 -4.95 19.11 12.95
C TYR A 146 -5.94 19.22 11.78
N PRO A 147 -5.78 20.19 10.86
CA PRO A 147 -6.51 20.18 9.61
C PRO A 147 -5.93 19.09 8.70
N ILE A 148 -6.79 18.20 8.22
CA ILE A 148 -6.40 17.09 7.35
C ILE A 148 -7.16 17.18 6.03
N THR A 149 -6.40 17.29 4.95
CA THR A 149 -6.85 16.99 3.59
C THR A 149 -5.78 16.15 2.94
N ILE A 150 -6.12 14.91 2.63
CA ILE A 150 -5.19 13.95 2.04
C ILE A 150 -5.21 14.17 0.54
N HIS A 151 -4.05 14.52 0.00
CA HIS A 151 -3.78 14.42 -1.43
C HIS A 151 -3.00 13.13 -1.62
N ALA A 152 -3.48 12.23 -2.46
CA ALA A 152 -2.83 10.96 -2.71
C ALA A 152 -2.59 10.77 -4.22
N ALA A 153 -1.52 10.04 -4.52
CA ALA A 153 -1.15 9.66 -5.86
C ALA A 153 -0.76 8.18 -5.87
N ILE A 154 -1.14 7.46 -6.91
CA ILE A 154 -0.83 6.05 -7.09
C ILE A 154 -0.23 5.81 -8.47
N GLN A 155 0.58 4.77 -8.58
CA GLN A 155 1.11 4.28 -9.84
C GLN A 155 1.00 2.77 -9.95
N PHE A 156 0.56 2.31 -11.12
CA PHE A 156 0.73 0.95 -11.57
C PHE A 156 1.93 0.87 -12.50
N ILE A 157 2.79 -0.12 -12.26
CA ILE A 157 4.13 -0.18 -12.84
C ILE A 157 4.38 -1.60 -13.35
N VAL A 158 5.07 -1.73 -14.48
CA VAL A 158 5.51 -3.03 -14.97
C VAL A 158 6.68 -3.54 -14.13
N THR A 159 6.58 -4.77 -13.62
CA THR A 159 7.60 -5.43 -12.80
C THR A 159 8.23 -6.66 -13.44
N GLY A 160 7.75 -7.05 -14.62
CA GLY A 160 8.15 -8.25 -15.35
C GLY A 160 7.12 -8.63 -16.42
N PRO A 161 7.16 -9.87 -16.95
CA PRO A 161 6.15 -10.37 -17.89
C PRO A 161 4.74 -10.25 -17.32
N VAL A 162 3.88 -9.56 -18.06
CA VAL A 162 2.55 -9.19 -17.58
C VAL A 162 1.55 -10.32 -17.82
N GLY A 163 0.78 -10.67 -16.80
CA GLY A 163 -0.36 -11.59 -16.89
C GLY A 163 -1.70 -10.85 -16.98
N ASN A 164 -2.72 -11.51 -17.54
CA ASN A 164 -4.09 -11.01 -17.47
C ASN A 164 -4.68 -11.25 -16.08
N GLY A 165 -5.59 -10.39 -15.64
CA GLY A 165 -6.33 -10.59 -14.41
C GLY A 165 -6.96 -9.33 -13.85
N THR A 166 -7.50 -9.44 -12.64
CA THR A 166 -8.02 -8.31 -11.87
C THR A 166 -7.16 -8.12 -10.64
N ILE A 167 -6.73 -6.88 -10.40
CA ILE A 167 -5.95 -6.56 -9.20
C ILE A 167 -6.87 -6.67 -7.98
N ASP A 168 -6.41 -7.45 -7.00
CA ASP A 168 -7.01 -7.55 -5.67
C ASP A 168 -6.67 -6.28 -4.87
N THR A 169 -7.53 -5.28 -5.01
CA THR A 169 -7.32 -3.97 -4.40
C THR A 169 -7.52 -3.96 -2.89
N SER A 170 -8.07 -5.02 -2.30
CA SER A 170 -8.14 -5.20 -0.85
C SER A 170 -6.76 -5.26 -0.21
N LYS A 171 -5.72 -5.63 -0.97
CA LYS A 171 -4.32 -5.63 -0.51
C LYS A 171 -3.67 -4.25 -0.55
N LEU A 172 -4.18 -3.34 -1.38
CA LEU A 172 -3.53 -2.05 -1.66
C LEU A 172 -3.95 -0.94 -0.68
N ILE A 173 -4.84 -1.25 0.25
CA ILE A 173 -5.37 -0.30 1.23
C ILE A 173 -4.28 0.20 2.18
N ALA A 174 -4.42 1.46 2.57
CA ALA A 174 -3.54 2.09 3.54
C ALA A 174 -4.36 2.94 4.50
N ASP A 175 -3.90 3.01 5.74
CA ASP A 175 -4.56 3.76 6.80
C ASP A 175 -3.59 4.76 7.42
N TRP A 176 -4.14 5.84 7.96
CA TRP A 176 -3.43 6.79 8.80
C TRP A 176 -4.20 6.89 10.13
N LYS A 177 -3.54 6.56 11.23
CA LYS A 177 -4.09 6.61 12.59
C LYS A 177 -3.39 7.65 13.45
N TYR A 178 -4.21 8.32 14.25
CA TYR A 178 -3.80 9.08 15.42
C TYR A 178 -4.20 8.25 16.64
N ASP A 179 -3.19 7.75 17.35
CA ASP A 179 -3.32 6.71 18.37
C ASP A 179 -4.14 5.53 17.83
N ASN A 180 -5.32 5.23 18.40
CA ASN A 180 -6.16 4.13 17.95
C ASN A 180 -7.27 4.54 16.96
N ARG A 181 -7.36 5.82 16.57
CA ARG A 181 -8.39 6.33 15.65
C ARG A 181 -7.85 6.43 14.23
N VAL A 182 -8.51 5.77 13.27
CA VAL A 182 -8.26 5.99 11.84
C VAL A 182 -8.78 7.38 11.46
N ILE A 183 -7.89 8.20 10.91
CA ILE A 183 -8.19 9.57 10.48
C ILE A 183 -8.08 9.74 8.98
N GLY A 184 -7.39 8.82 8.30
CA GLY A 184 -7.16 8.86 6.87
C GLY A 184 -7.13 7.47 6.27
N GLU A 185 -7.63 7.34 5.04
CA GLU A 185 -7.78 6.04 4.37
C GLU A 185 -7.49 6.18 2.87
N LEU A 186 -6.77 5.21 2.30
CA LEU A 186 -6.82 4.92 0.87
C LEU A 186 -7.68 3.70 0.63
N ARG A 187 -8.68 3.86 -0.23
CA ARG A 187 -9.59 2.81 -0.67
C ARG A 187 -9.65 2.82 -2.19
N PHE A 188 -10.00 1.67 -2.76
CA PHE A 188 -9.86 1.42 -4.18
C PHE A 188 -11.10 0.71 -4.72
N SER A 189 -11.51 1.04 -5.93
CA SER A 189 -12.41 0.18 -6.72
C SER A 189 -11.63 -1.02 -7.28
N SER A 190 -12.32 -1.94 -7.95
CA SER A 190 -11.66 -2.97 -8.74
C SER A 190 -10.85 -2.34 -9.90
N VAL A 191 -9.73 -2.97 -10.26
CA VAL A 191 -8.86 -2.52 -11.36
C VAL A 191 -8.55 -3.71 -12.26
N PRO A 192 -9.23 -3.83 -13.41
CA PRO A 192 -8.94 -4.89 -14.38
C PRO A 192 -7.66 -4.59 -15.18
N VAL A 193 -6.95 -5.65 -15.57
CA VAL A 193 -5.73 -5.59 -16.39
C VAL A 193 -5.95 -6.34 -17.69
N ASN A 194 -5.79 -5.64 -18.79
CA ASN A 194 -5.92 -6.16 -20.15
C ASN A 194 -4.57 -6.06 -20.85
N ILE A 195 -4.07 -7.18 -21.36
CA ILE A 195 -2.86 -7.20 -22.17
C ILE A 195 -3.19 -6.82 -23.61
N GLN A 196 -2.43 -5.87 -24.14
CA GLN A 196 -2.35 -5.64 -25.56
C GLN A 196 -1.15 -6.43 -26.12
N PRO A 197 -1.34 -7.27 -27.15
CA PRO A 197 -0.22 -7.96 -27.77
C PRO A 197 0.75 -6.93 -28.36
N GLY A 198 2.05 -7.08 -28.04
CA GLY A 198 3.10 -6.25 -28.61
C GLY A 198 3.13 -6.37 -30.14
N THR A 199 3.37 -5.25 -30.82
CA THR A 199 3.62 -5.28 -32.26
C THR A 199 4.98 -5.91 -32.50
N CYS A 200 5.00 -7.14 -33.00
CA CYS A 200 6.22 -7.72 -33.56
C CYS A 200 6.60 -6.92 -34.80
N ASP A 201 7.50 -5.93 -34.64
CA ASP A 201 8.16 -5.32 -35.79
C ASP A 201 9.10 -6.37 -36.38
N LEU A 202 8.63 -7.02 -37.43
CA LEU A 202 9.44 -7.84 -38.32
C LEU A 202 10.54 -6.93 -38.88
N ILE A 203 11.75 -7.02 -38.35
CA ILE A 203 12.94 -6.54 -39.04
C ILE A 203 13.03 -7.38 -40.32
N GLU A 204 12.56 -6.85 -41.45
CA GLU A 204 12.77 -7.44 -42.77
C GLU A 204 14.28 -7.47 -43.05
N LYS A 205 14.95 -8.52 -42.60
CA LYS A 205 16.24 -8.90 -43.15
C LYS A 205 15.94 -9.65 -44.44
N ILE A 206 15.94 -8.94 -45.56
CA ILE A 206 15.87 -9.53 -46.90
C ILE A 206 17.08 -10.48 -47.04
N LEU A 207 16.87 -11.77 -46.81
CA LEU A 207 17.84 -12.82 -47.09
C LEU A 207 17.58 -13.36 -48.51
N PRO A 208 18.63 -13.56 -49.33
CA PRO A 208 18.47 -13.92 -50.73
C PRO A 208 17.73 -15.25 -50.89
N PHE A 209 16.72 -15.19 -51.76
CA PHE A 209 15.76 -16.22 -52.12
C PHE A 209 16.43 -17.52 -52.60
N ARG A 210 16.46 -18.56 -51.76
CA ARG A 210 16.53 -19.96 -52.25
C ARG A 210 16.08 -20.99 -51.19
N SER A 211 14.90 -21.55 -51.42
CA SER A 211 14.54 -22.94 -51.09
C SER A 211 14.32 -23.37 -49.62
N THR A 212 13.87 -22.52 -48.69
CA THR A 212 13.56 -22.94 -47.30
C THR A 212 12.28 -22.32 -46.71
N ILE A 213 11.21 -22.25 -47.51
CA ILE A 213 9.94 -21.62 -47.06
C ILE A 213 9.23 -22.45 -45.97
N LEU A 214 9.30 -23.79 -46.01
CA LEU A 214 8.55 -24.63 -45.06
C LEU A 214 9.22 -24.75 -43.67
N ALA A 215 10.56 -24.74 -43.62
CA ALA A 215 11.31 -24.86 -42.36
C ALA A 215 11.33 -23.55 -41.55
N GLN A 216 11.30 -22.40 -42.23
CA GLN A 216 11.31 -21.09 -41.57
C GLN A 216 9.94 -20.69 -41.04
N MET A 217 8.84 -21.08 -41.69
CA MET A 217 7.49 -20.76 -41.19
C MET A 217 7.18 -21.45 -39.85
N ILE A 218 7.70 -22.66 -39.64
CA ILE A 218 7.53 -23.41 -38.37
C ILE A 218 8.42 -22.84 -37.25
N LEU A 219 9.65 -22.40 -37.56
CA LEU A 219 10.54 -21.75 -36.59
C LEU A 219 10.04 -20.35 -36.20
N MET A 220 9.43 -19.62 -37.14
CA MET A 220 8.85 -18.28 -36.91
C MET A 220 7.57 -18.32 -36.07
N LEU A 221 6.74 -19.35 -36.21
CA LEU A 221 5.56 -19.55 -35.37
C LEU A 221 5.92 -19.96 -33.93
N THR A 222 7.05 -20.65 -33.72
CA THR A 222 7.47 -21.07 -32.37
C THR A 222 8.09 -19.93 -31.54
N MET A 223 8.64 -18.88 -32.16
CA MET A 223 9.17 -17.72 -31.43
C MET A 223 8.11 -16.66 -31.08
N CYS A 224 6.88 -16.81 -31.57
CA CYS A 224 5.75 -15.92 -31.29
C CYS A 224 4.79 -16.51 -30.22
N HIS A 225 5.11 -17.68 -29.66
CA HIS A 225 4.29 -18.44 -28.69
C HIS A 225 5.05 -18.84 -27.41
N LEU A 226 6.20 -18.21 -27.14
CA LEU A 226 6.95 -18.34 -25.88
C LEU A 226 7.03 -16.99 -25.18
#